data_AF-A0A2V9AYG1-F1
#
_entry.id   AF-A0A2V9AYG1-F1
#
_cell.length_a   1.000
_cell.length_b   1.000
_cell.length_c   1.000
_cell.angle_alpha   90.00
_cell.angle_beta   90.00
_cell.angle_gamma   90.00
#
_symmetry.space_group_name_H-M   'P 1'
#
loop_
_entity.id
_entity.type
_entity.pdbx_description
1 polymer ?
#
loop_
_entity_poly.entity_id
_entity_poly.type
_entity_poly.pdbx_seq_one_letter_code
_entity_poly.pdbx_strand_id
1 'polypeptide(L)'
;FQIRQLPEAFKPTSPGGFMNPPGVYDKDPTGFFFIPTYNPESKNFHIRAAIEDPRPILGHEGIPGHFLQLSIANHLSDEIRRQHEDSVFVEGWALYGEEMLMRTGLYPNNSPAQGQILRLSRYRAARIGVDVNLHTGRWSFEQAVKYFMDAGGLDREAAEGEAAGAASSPTQKISYIIGKWQIMNLLGRYKDRLGENFRLGQFHDDLIKNGSLPVSVIEWILLDDPAAVQQATK
;
A
#
# COMPACT_ATOMS: atom_id res chain seq x y z
N PHE A 1 12.14 -10.47 8.16
CA PHE A 1 12.93 -9.41 7.50
C PHE A 1 13.93 -8.82 8.48
N GLN A 2 14.96 -8.15 7.97
CA GLN A 2 15.85 -7.30 8.76
C GLN A 2 15.55 -5.83 8.48
N ILE A 3 15.57 -5.00 9.52
CA ILE A 3 15.47 -3.55 9.36
C ILE A 3 16.88 -3.01 9.07
N ARG A 4 17.02 -2.22 8.00
CA ARG A 4 18.28 -1.62 7.58
C ARG A 4 18.12 -0.15 7.27
N GLN A 5 19.15 0.64 7.50
CA GLN A 5 19.17 2.01 7.01
C GLN A 5 19.20 2.01 5.48
N LEU A 6 18.45 2.92 4.87
CA LEU A 6 18.42 3.13 3.42
C LEU A 6 19.83 3.41 2.88
N PRO A 7 20.33 2.62 1.91
CA PRO A 7 21.61 2.88 1.26
C PRO A 7 21.64 4.25 0.57
N GLU A 8 22.82 4.90 0.57
CA GLU A 8 23.00 6.26 0.02
C GLU A 8 22.46 6.40 -1.42
N ALA A 9 22.69 5.37 -2.25
CA ALA A 9 22.28 5.35 -3.66
C ALA A 9 20.76 5.43 -3.86
N PHE A 10 19.95 5.02 -2.88
CA PHE A 10 18.48 5.02 -2.98
C PHE A 10 17.83 6.26 -2.36
N LYS A 11 18.58 7.09 -1.62
CA LYS A 11 18.03 8.30 -0.98
C LYS A 11 17.31 9.24 -1.95
N PRO A 12 17.79 9.50 -3.18
CA PRO A 12 17.13 10.42 -4.09
C PRO A 12 15.76 9.94 -4.60
N THR A 13 15.52 8.62 -4.61
CA THR A 13 14.33 8.02 -5.24
C THR A 13 13.37 7.38 -4.25
N SER A 14 13.81 7.09 -3.02
CA SER A 14 13.02 6.33 -2.03
C SER A 14 13.17 6.89 -0.60
N PRO A 15 12.90 8.20 -0.39
CA PRO A 15 13.24 8.88 0.87
C PRO A 15 12.37 8.49 2.07
N GLY A 16 11.28 7.72 1.88
CA GLY A 16 10.35 7.32 2.95
C GLY A 16 10.62 5.94 3.57
N GLY A 17 11.56 5.18 3.02
CA GLY A 17 11.73 3.75 3.33
C GLY A 17 10.81 2.86 2.49
N PHE A 18 11.17 1.58 2.37
CA PHE A 18 10.42 0.58 1.60
C PHE A 18 10.80 -0.85 2.00
N MET A 19 9.88 -1.79 1.83
CA MET A 19 10.12 -3.23 1.92
C MET A 19 10.76 -3.73 0.62
N ASN A 20 11.87 -4.43 0.77
CA ASN A 20 12.46 -5.29 -0.25
C ASN A 20 12.19 -6.75 0.13
N PRO A 21 11.21 -7.41 -0.50
CA PRO A 21 10.91 -8.82 -0.21
C PRO A 21 12.10 -9.72 -0.59
N PRO A 22 12.21 -10.92 -0.01
CA PRO A 22 13.15 -11.91 -0.54
C PRO A 22 12.77 -12.26 -1.98
N GLY A 23 13.78 -12.48 -2.83
CA GLY A 23 13.54 -12.95 -4.19
C GLY A 23 12.87 -14.32 -4.17
N VAL A 24 11.97 -14.55 -5.13
CA VAL A 24 11.14 -15.79 -5.19
C VAL A 24 11.98 -17.07 -5.21
N TYR A 25 13.19 -17.01 -5.79
CA TYR A 25 14.11 -18.14 -5.90
C TYR A 25 15.37 -17.99 -5.02
N ASP A 26 15.41 -16.98 -4.17
CA ASP A 26 16.55 -16.77 -3.29
C ASP A 26 16.64 -17.91 -2.27
N LYS A 27 17.84 -18.48 -2.14
CA LYS A 27 18.11 -19.49 -1.11
C LYS A 27 18.02 -18.91 0.30
N ASP A 28 18.29 -17.61 0.44
CA ASP A 28 18.10 -16.85 1.66
C ASP A 28 16.76 -16.10 1.59
N PRO A 29 15.73 -16.50 2.36
CA PRO A 29 14.43 -15.84 2.35
C PRO A 29 14.40 -14.55 3.17
N THR A 30 15.56 -13.94 3.47
CA THR A 30 15.63 -12.68 4.22
C THR A 30 15.23 -11.48 3.37
N GLY A 31 14.03 -10.95 3.59
CA GLY A 31 13.65 -9.61 3.14
C GLY A 31 14.27 -8.48 3.98
N PHE A 32 14.36 -7.28 3.42
CA PHE A 32 14.85 -6.08 4.09
C PHE A 32 13.76 -5.02 4.19
N PHE A 33 13.54 -4.45 5.37
CA PHE A 33 12.83 -3.19 5.49
C PHE A 33 13.84 -2.05 5.56
N PHE A 34 13.92 -1.24 4.51
CA PHE A 34 14.75 -0.05 4.51
C PHE A 34 14.01 1.10 5.19
N ILE A 35 14.59 1.64 6.26
CA ILE A 35 14.10 2.85 6.92
C ILE A 35 14.86 4.08 6.42
N PRO A 36 14.20 5.24 6.33
CA PRO A 36 14.86 6.46 5.92
C PRO A 36 15.99 6.84 6.88
N THR A 37 16.93 7.67 6.40
CA THR A 37 17.93 8.23 7.30
C THR A 37 17.24 9.17 8.28
N TYR A 38 17.40 8.88 9.58
CA TYR A 38 16.87 9.73 10.63
C TYR A 38 17.53 11.11 10.58
N ASN A 39 16.73 12.14 10.33
CA ASN A 39 17.14 13.54 10.41
C ASN A 39 16.09 14.31 11.21
N PRO A 40 16.33 14.61 12.51
CA PRO A 40 15.35 15.24 13.38
C PRO A 40 14.96 16.65 12.95
N GLU A 41 15.83 17.33 12.18
CA GLU A 41 15.60 18.68 11.67
C GLU A 41 14.85 18.68 10.32
N SER A 42 14.61 17.51 9.74
CA SER A 42 13.94 17.41 8.45
C SER A 42 12.48 17.85 8.54
N LYS A 43 12.09 18.71 7.60
CA LYS A 43 10.68 19.11 7.41
C LYS A 43 9.96 18.25 6.39
N ASN A 44 10.66 17.31 5.75
CA ASN A 44 10.11 16.43 4.73
C ASN A 44 8.97 15.58 5.32
N PHE A 45 7.84 15.54 4.62
CA PHE A 45 6.61 14.89 5.04
C PHE A 45 6.84 13.43 5.48
N HIS A 46 7.60 12.66 4.70
CA HIS A 46 7.84 11.23 4.95
C HIS A 46 8.79 11.01 6.13
N ILE A 47 9.86 11.81 6.21
CA ILE A 47 10.84 11.71 7.30
C ILE A 47 10.19 12.10 8.64
N ARG A 48 9.40 13.18 8.67
CA ARG A 48 8.67 13.57 9.89
C ARG A 48 7.71 12.50 10.35
N ALA A 49 7.00 11.85 9.42
CA ALA A 49 6.14 10.72 9.76
C ALA A 49 6.96 9.62 10.47
N ALA A 50 8.06 9.17 9.88
CA ALA A 50 8.91 8.14 10.50
C ALA A 50 9.45 8.54 11.88
N ILE A 51 9.69 9.84 12.13
CA ILE A 51 10.14 10.37 13.43
C ILE A 51 9.01 10.42 14.45
N GLU A 52 7.82 10.90 14.07
CA GLU A 52 6.67 11.04 14.96
C GLU A 52 6.24 9.69 15.53
N ASP A 53 6.11 8.69 14.66
CA ASP A 53 5.84 7.31 15.03
C ASP A 53 6.19 6.38 13.85
N PRO A 54 7.08 5.39 14.03
CA PRO A 54 7.44 4.46 12.96
C PRO A 54 6.41 3.35 12.78
N ARG A 55 5.45 3.17 13.70
CA ARG A 55 4.50 2.03 13.65
C ARG A 55 3.61 2.03 12.40
N PRO A 56 3.09 3.17 11.91
CA PRO A 56 2.34 3.18 10.65
C PRO A 56 3.10 2.62 9.46
N ILE A 57 4.33 3.07 9.24
CA ILE A 57 5.16 2.58 8.13
C ILE A 57 5.59 1.12 8.39
N LEU A 58 5.87 0.74 9.63
CA LEU A 58 6.15 -0.66 9.99
C LEU A 58 4.96 -1.59 9.73
N GLY A 59 3.73 -1.11 9.94
CA GLY A 59 2.52 -1.86 9.62
C GLY A 59 2.29 -2.01 8.12
N HIS A 60 2.65 -0.99 7.33
CA HIS A 60 2.55 -0.98 5.87
C HIS A 60 3.62 -1.89 5.21
N GLU A 61 4.87 -1.71 5.61
CA GLU A 61 6.01 -2.38 4.98
C GLU A 61 6.26 -3.76 5.58
N GLY A 62 6.05 -3.89 6.89
CA GLY A 62 6.34 -5.10 7.66
C GLY A 62 5.11 -5.98 7.86
N ILE A 63 4.71 -6.13 9.12
CA ILE A 63 3.61 -7.01 9.54
C ILE A 63 2.46 -6.14 10.05
N PRO A 64 1.24 -6.28 9.51
CA PRO A 64 0.78 -7.33 8.59
C PRO A 64 0.93 -7.00 7.09
N GLY A 65 1.57 -5.89 6.71
CA GLY A 65 1.64 -5.39 5.34
C GLY A 65 2.53 -6.19 4.37
N HIS A 66 3.36 -5.49 3.58
CA HIS A 66 4.08 -6.07 2.43
C HIS A 66 4.89 -7.31 2.79
N PHE A 67 5.68 -7.28 3.87
CA PHE A 67 6.50 -8.42 4.23
C PHE A 67 5.68 -9.68 4.45
N LEU A 68 4.60 -9.60 5.22
CA LEU A 68 3.77 -10.77 5.50
C LEU A 68 3.14 -11.31 4.21
N GLN A 69 2.53 -10.43 3.42
CA GLN A 69 1.80 -10.82 2.21
C GLN A 69 2.71 -11.43 1.16
N LEU A 70 3.82 -10.78 0.83
CA LEU A 70 4.78 -11.27 -0.17
C LEU A 70 5.51 -12.54 0.32
N SER A 71 5.80 -12.63 1.62
CA SER A 71 6.35 -13.87 2.19
C SER A 71 5.39 -15.04 2.01
N ILE A 72 4.09 -14.86 2.21
CA ILE A 72 3.09 -15.91 1.98
C ILE A 72 2.99 -16.25 0.49
N ALA A 73 2.96 -15.25 -0.39
CA ALA A 73 2.91 -15.45 -1.84
C ALA A 73 4.10 -16.27 -2.36
N ASN A 74 5.31 -16.03 -1.84
CA ASN A 74 6.52 -16.78 -2.21
C ASN A 74 6.46 -18.27 -1.85
N HIS A 75 5.58 -18.68 -0.94
CA HIS A 75 5.43 -20.09 -0.52
C HIS A 75 4.27 -20.81 -1.23
N LEU A 76 3.60 -20.18 -2.20
CA LEU A 76 2.58 -20.86 -2.98
C LEU A 76 3.17 -21.98 -3.81
N SER A 77 2.48 -23.11 -3.91
CA SER A 77 2.91 -24.24 -4.75
C SER A 77 2.75 -23.96 -6.25
N ASP A 78 1.73 -23.19 -6.62
CA ASP A 78 1.47 -22.79 -8.00
C ASP A 78 2.50 -21.75 -8.46
N GLU A 79 3.31 -22.10 -9.45
CA GLU A 79 4.37 -21.23 -9.98
C GLU A 79 3.82 -19.93 -10.56
N ILE A 80 2.70 -19.98 -11.29
CA ILE A 80 2.15 -18.79 -11.95
C ILE A 80 1.71 -17.80 -10.88
N ARG A 81 1.01 -18.26 -9.84
CA ARG A 81 0.57 -17.40 -8.74
C ARG A 81 1.74 -16.89 -7.90
N ARG A 82 2.80 -17.69 -7.76
CA ARG A 82 4.02 -17.32 -7.03
C ARG A 82 4.83 -16.23 -7.76
N GLN A 83 4.82 -16.23 -9.10
CA GLN A 83 5.52 -15.22 -9.91
C GLN A 83 4.66 -13.97 -10.21
N HIS A 84 3.34 -14.06 -10.07
CA HIS A 84 2.44 -12.97 -10.42
C HIS A 84 2.33 -11.95 -9.29
N GLU A 85 2.48 -10.66 -9.64
CA GLU A 85 2.32 -9.54 -8.72
C GLU A 85 1.39 -8.46 -9.29
N ASP A 86 0.15 -8.42 -8.83
CA ASP A 86 -0.77 -7.31 -9.08
C ASP A 86 -0.50 -6.15 -8.11
N SER A 87 0.00 -5.03 -8.63
CA SER A 87 0.33 -3.85 -7.81
C SER A 87 -0.88 -3.27 -7.08
N VAL A 88 -2.09 -3.35 -7.67
CA VAL A 88 -3.32 -2.87 -7.04
C VAL A 88 -3.63 -3.69 -5.79
N PHE A 89 -3.52 -5.02 -5.85
CA PHE A 89 -3.66 -5.88 -4.69
C PHE A 89 -2.57 -5.63 -3.64
N VAL A 90 -1.29 -5.62 -4.05
CA VAL A 90 -0.15 -5.51 -3.12
C VAL A 90 -0.20 -4.20 -2.33
N GLU A 91 -0.39 -3.06 -3.01
CA GLU A 91 -0.49 -1.74 -2.37
C GLU A 91 -1.80 -1.56 -1.62
N GLY A 92 -2.88 -2.14 -2.15
CA GLY A 92 -4.18 -2.17 -1.52
C GLY A 92 -4.17 -2.89 -0.19
N TRP A 93 -3.50 -4.05 -0.11
CA TRP A 93 -3.36 -4.85 1.10
C TRP A 93 -2.62 -4.07 2.19
N ALA A 94 -1.47 -3.49 1.86
CA ALA A 94 -0.66 -2.75 2.82
C ALA A 94 -1.43 -1.52 3.36
N LEU A 95 -2.13 -0.78 2.48
CA LEU A 95 -2.93 0.37 2.90
C LEU A 95 -4.21 -0.02 3.65
N TYR A 96 -4.82 -1.16 3.30
CA TYR A 96 -5.91 -1.76 4.07
C TYR A 96 -5.43 -2.13 5.48
N GLY A 97 -4.24 -2.73 5.59
CA GLY A 97 -3.62 -3.11 6.85
C GLY A 97 -3.45 -1.94 7.81
N GLU A 98 -2.99 -0.79 7.31
CA GLU A 98 -2.91 0.45 8.11
C GLU A 98 -4.26 0.86 8.72
N GLU A 99 -5.33 0.84 7.92
CA GLU A 99 -6.67 1.18 8.39
C GLU A 99 -7.22 0.11 9.35
N MET A 100 -6.95 -1.16 9.08
CA MET A 100 -7.34 -2.28 9.93
C MET A 100 -6.68 -2.15 11.32
N LEU A 101 -5.38 -1.88 11.39
CA LEU A 101 -4.67 -1.67 12.65
C LEU A 101 -5.21 -0.47 13.42
N MET A 102 -5.52 0.63 12.72
CA MET A 102 -6.17 1.80 13.33
C MET A 102 -7.55 1.45 13.89
N ARG A 103 -8.39 0.75 13.14
CA ARG A 103 -9.77 0.40 13.55
C ARG A 103 -9.83 -0.68 14.63
N THR A 104 -8.82 -1.53 14.72
CA THR A 104 -8.73 -2.62 15.73
C THR A 104 -8.02 -2.19 17.01
N GLY A 105 -7.62 -0.91 17.10
CA GLY A 105 -7.18 -0.30 18.35
C GLY A 105 -5.68 -0.30 18.59
N LEU A 106 -4.84 -0.53 17.56
CA LEU A 106 -3.38 -0.38 17.70
C LEU A 106 -2.98 1.04 18.11
N TYR A 107 -3.72 2.03 17.59
CA TYR A 107 -3.51 3.45 17.89
C TYR A 107 -4.66 3.96 18.76
N PRO A 108 -4.38 4.59 19.92
CA PRO A 108 -5.42 5.21 20.72
C PRO A 108 -6.18 6.28 19.92
N ASN A 109 -7.47 6.43 20.20
CA ASN A 109 -8.28 7.50 19.63
C ASN A 109 -7.67 8.88 19.98
N ASN A 110 -7.66 9.78 19.00
CA ASN A 110 -7.06 11.11 19.04
C ASN A 110 -5.53 11.13 19.33
N SER A 111 -4.85 10.00 19.17
CA SER A 111 -3.39 9.96 19.28
C SER A 111 -2.69 10.61 18.07
N PRO A 112 -1.46 11.12 18.24
CA PRO A 112 -0.64 11.57 17.11
C PRO A 112 -0.48 10.50 16.01
N ALA A 113 -0.36 9.23 16.39
CA ALA A 113 -0.26 8.09 15.49
C ALA A 113 -1.53 7.88 14.64
N GLN A 114 -2.72 8.00 15.26
CA GLN A 114 -3.97 8.00 14.49
C GLN A 114 -4.02 9.19 13.54
N GLY A 115 -3.66 10.40 14.01
CA GLY A 115 -3.58 11.60 13.16
C GLY A 115 -2.60 11.45 12.01
N GLN A 116 -1.51 10.71 12.19
CA GLN A 116 -0.55 10.39 11.14
C GLN A 116 -1.13 9.43 10.09
N ILE A 117 -1.79 8.34 10.49
CA ILE A 117 -2.48 7.42 9.56
C ILE A 117 -3.49 8.17 8.69
N LEU A 118 -4.24 9.11 9.28
CA LEU A 118 -5.19 9.96 8.55
C LEU A 118 -4.49 10.89 7.56
N ARG A 119 -3.35 11.49 7.95
CA ARG A 119 -2.53 12.33 7.05
C ARG A 119 -1.97 11.53 5.87
N LEU A 120 -1.44 10.34 6.13
CA LEU A 120 -0.95 9.41 5.09
C LEU A 120 -2.09 8.97 4.15
N SER A 121 -3.26 8.67 4.69
CA SER A 121 -4.45 8.30 3.89
C SER A 121 -4.92 9.46 3.01
N ARG A 122 -4.95 10.70 3.54
CA ARG A 122 -5.29 11.91 2.78
C ARG A 122 -4.34 12.11 1.60
N TYR A 123 -3.04 12.01 1.83
CA TYR A 123 -2.04 12.12 0.77
C TYR A 123 -2.18 11.01 -0.28
N ARG A 124 -2.38 9.75 0.13
CA ARG A 124 -2.60 8.64 -0.80
C ARG A 124 -3.92 8.78 -1.57
N ALA A 125 -4.91 9.50 -1.05
CA ALA A 125 -6.10 9.90 -1.82
C ALA A 125 -5.78 10.99 -2.86
N ALA A 126 -4.96 11.98 -2.50
CA ALA A 126 -4.53 13.04 -3.43
C ALA A 126 -3.76 12.48 -4.65
N ARG A 127 -3.03 11.37 -4.47
CA ARG A 127 -2.38 10.62 -5.55
C ARG A 127 -3.33 10.28 -6.71
N ILE A 128 -4.61 9.96 -6.45
CA ILE A 128 -5.58 9.66 -7.52
C ILE A 128 -5.78 10.87 -8.43
N GLY A 129 -6.03 12.03 -7.83
CA GLY A 129 -6.24 13.27 -8.58
C GLY A 129 -5.03 13.62 -9.43
N VAL A 130 -3.83 13.46 -8.89
CA VAL A 130 -2.59 13.75 -9.62
C VAL A 130 -2.37 12.79 -10.78
N ASP A 131 -2.41 11.48 -10.54
CA ASP A 131 -2.14 10.46 -11.56
C ASP A 131 -3.08 10.64 -12.77
N VAL A 132 -4.38 10.68 -12.51
CA VAL A 132 -5.39 10.80 -13.57
C VAL A 132 -5.21 12.11 -14.34
N ASN A 133 -4.99 13.24 -13.67
CA ASN A 133 -4.91 14.53 -14.37
C ASN A 133 -3.59 14.75 -15.12
N LEU A 134 -2.47 14.21 -14.64
CA LEU A 134 -1.21 14.21 -15.39
C LEU A 134 -1.34 13.36 -16.66
N HIS A 135 -1.83 12.12 -16.55
CA HIS A 135 -1.86 11.18 -17.68
C HIS A 135 -2.99 11.43 -18.68
N THR A 136 -4.00 12.21 -18.30
CA THR A 136 -5.02 12.74 -19.23
C THR A 136 -4.64 14.09 -19.83
N GLY A 137 -3.46 14.64 -19.51
CA GLY A 137 -2.99 15.94 -20.01
C GLY A 137 -3.77 17.15 -19.48
N ARG A 138 -4.57 16.98 -18.42
CA ARG A 138 -5.36 18.06 -17.81
C ARG A 138 -4.54 18.95 -16.90
N TRP A 139 -3.49 18.42 -16.28
CA TRP A 139 -2.60 19.16 -15.39
C TRP A 139 -1.17 19.20 -15.93
N SER A 140 -0.50 20.32 -15.69
CA SER A 140 0.95 20.42 -15.75
C SER A 140 1.60 19.80 -14.50
N PHE A 141 2.92 19.55 -14.57
CA PHE A 141 3.70 19.09 -13.43
C PHE A 141 3.54 19.98 -12.20
N GLU A 142 3.65 21.30 -12.35
CA GLU A 142 3.52 22.24 -11.22
C GLU A 142 2.10 22.25 -10.63
N GLN A 143 1.06 22.04 -11.45
CA GLN A 143 -0.30 21.89 -10.93
C GLN A 143 -0.44 20.62 -10.06
N ALA A 144 0.22 19.53 -10.45
CA ALA A 144 0.29 18.32 -9.64
C ALA A 144 1.06 18.53 -8.32
N VAL A 145 2.22 19.20 -8.37
CA VAL A 145 3.00 19.58 -7.17
C VAL A 145 2.15 20.42 -6.22
N LYS A 146 1.50 21.47 -6.74
CA LYS A 146 0.63 22.33 -5.95
C LYS A 146 -0.52 21.55 -5.32
N TYR A 147 -1.14 20.64 -6.06
CA TYR A 147 -2.21 19.81 -5.53
C TYR A 147 -1.74 18.87 -4.41
N PHE A 148 -0.54 18.26 -4.53
CA PHE A 148 0.03 17.48 -3.43
C PHE A 148 0.29 18.31 -2.18
N MET A 149 0.74 19.56 -2.33
CA MET A 149 0.92 20.45 -1.18
C MET A 149 -0.42 20.80 -0.53
N ASP A 150 -1.39 21.26 -1.32
CA ASP A 150 -2.67 21.75 -0.80
C ASP A 150 -3.54 20.60 -0.27
N ALA A 151 -3.75 19.56 -1.09
CA ALA A 151 -4.66 18.45 -0.83
C ALA A 151 -4.00 17.27 -0.12
N GLY A 152 -2.69 17.06 -0.31
CA GLY A 152 -1.93 16.01 0.38
C GLY A 152 -1.28 16.50 1.69
N GLY A 153 -0.98 17.80 1.79
CA GLY A 153 -0.29 18.38 2.95
C GLY A 153 1.23 18.15 2.92
N LEU A 154 1.78 17.88 1.74
CA LEU A 154 3.20 17.66 1.53
C LEU A 154 3.95 18.99 1.53
N ASP A 155 5.18 18.99 2.00
CA ASP A 155 6.12 20.05 1.67
C ASP A 155 6.52 19.98 0.19
N ARG A 156 7.11 21.06 -0.33
CA ARG A 156 7.44 21.16 -1.76
C ARG A 156 8.37 20.05 -2.24
N GLU A 157 9.40 19.71 -1.47
CA GLU A 157 10.36 18.67 -1.86
C GLU A 157 9.67 17.32 -1.99
N ALA A 158 8.86 16.93 -0.99
CA ALA A 158 8.06 15.71 -1.07
C ALA A 158 7.05 15.75 -2.22
N ALA A 159 6.39 16.89 -2.45
CA ALA A 159 5.39 17.05 -3.51
C ALA A 159 5.99 16.93 -4.92
N GLU A 160 7.18 17.51 -5.14
CA GLU A 160 7.94 17.38 -6.39
C GLU A 160 8.34 15.94 -6.65
N GLY A 161 8.86 15.23 -5.63
CA GLY A 161 9.19 13.81 -5.73
C GLY A 161 7.99 12.94 -6.08
N GLU A 162 6.83 13.18 -5.45
CA GLU A 162 5.60 12.43 -5.72
C GLU A 162 5.01 12.74 -7.10
N ALA A 163 5.05 14.00 -7.53
CA ALA A 163 4.62 14.40 -8.87
C ALA A 163 5.53 13.80 -9.94
N ALA A 164 6.85 13.73 -9.71
CA ALA A 164 7.80 13.08 -10.60
C ALA A 164 7.53 11.58 -10.71
N GLY A 165 7.33 10.92 -9.58
CA GLY A 165 6.98 9.49 -9.56
C GLY A 165 5.64 9.20 -10.23
N ALA A 166 4.64 10.08 -10.08
CA ALA A 166 3.38 9.96 -10.81
C ALA A 166 3.62 10.10 -12.31
N ALA A 167 4.30 11.17 -12.74
CA ALA A 167 4.58 11.42 -14.16
C ALA A 167 5.37 10.29 -14.84
N SER A 168 6.28 9.62 -14.12
CA SER A 168 7.09 8.53 -14.67
C SER A 168 6.38 7.18 -14.75
N SER A 169 5.28 6.99 -14.02
CA SER A 169 4.66 5.67 -13.84
C SER A 169 3.13 5.78 -13.83
N PRO A 170 2.51 5.88 -15.03
CA PRO A 170 1.07 5.97 -15.17
C PRO A 170 0.35 4.85 -14.43
N THR A 171 -0.76 5.16 -13.77
CA THR A 171 -1.61 4.23 -13.01
C THR A 171 -1.00 3.65 -11.73
N GLN A 172 0.29 3.91 -11.44
CA GLN A 172 0.90 3.38 -10.23
C GLN A 172 0.33 4.05 -8.99
N LYS A 173 0.09 5.38 -9.02
CA LYS A 173 -0.30 6.11 -7.81
C LYS A 173 -1.75 5.86 -7.41
N ILE A 174 -2.61 5.44 -8.34
CA ILE A 174 -4.00 5.07 -8.06
C ILE A 174 -4.13 3.71 -7.36
N SER A 175 -3.13 2.82 -7.49
CA SER A 175 -3.21 1.41 -7.05
C SER A 175 -3.53 1.29 -5.56
N TYR A 176 -2.91 2.11 -4.72
CA TYR A 176 -3.05 2.12 -3.26
C TYR A 176 -4.50 2.21 -2.78
N ILE A 177 -5.19 3.30 -3.15
CA ILE A 177 -6.55 3.57 -2.65
C ILE A 177 -7.56 2.69 -3.37
N ILE A 178 -7.39 2.45 -4.67
CA ILE A 178 -8.29 1.58 -5.43
C ILE A 178 -8.23 0.15 -4.89
N GLY A 179 -7.03 -0.39 -4.68
CA GLY A 179 -6.83 -1.72 -4.13
C GLY A 179 -7.40 -1.86 -2.72
N LYS A 180 -7.14 -0.89 -1.84
CA LYS A 180 -7.74 -0.86 -0.50
C LYS A 180 -9.26 -0.84 -0.58
N TRP A 181 -9.83 0.00 -1.43
CA TRP A 181 -11.28 0.10 -1.61
C TRP A 181 -11.88 -1.22 -2.10
N GLN A 182 -11.24 -1.88 -3.08
CA GLN A 182 -11.66 -3.19 -3.56
C GLN A 182 -11.60 -4.27 -2.46
N ILE A 183 -10.52 -4.32 -1.68
CA ILE A 183 -10.37 -5.26 -0.55
C ILE A 183 -11.44 -4.99 0.53
N MET A 184 -11.73 -3.73 0.84
CA MET A 184 -12.77 -3.38 1.81
C MET A 184 -14.18 -3.75 1.33
N ASN A 185 -14.48 -3.58 0.04
CA ASN A 185 -15.75 -4.02 -0.54
C ASN A 185 -15.87 -5.55 -0.49
N LEU A 186 -14.80 -6.26 -0.87
CA LEU A 186 -14.75 -7.71 -0.80
C LEU A 186 -14.93 -8.20 0.64
N LEU A 187 -14.30 -7.55 1.63
CA LEU A 187 -14.52 -7.84 3.06
C LEU A 187 -16.00 -7.69 3.45
N GLY A 188 -16.66 -6.63 3.00
CA GLY A 188 -18.10 -6.42 3.25
C GLY A 188 -18.93 -7.57 2.70
N ARG A 189 -18.75 -7.91 1.42
CA ARG A 189 -19.47 -9.01 0.76
C ARG A 189 -19.18 -10.38 1.38
N TYR A 190 -17.92 -10.64 1.73
CA TYR A 190 -17.49 -11.87 2.39
C TYR A 190 -18.14 -12.00 3.78
N LYS A 191 -18.20 -10.90 4.54
CA LYS A 191 -18.91 -10.84 5.82
C LYS A 191 -20.41 -11.11 5.65
N ASP A 192 -21.06 -10.48 4.67
CA ASP A 192 -22.48 -10.70 4.40
C ASP A 192 -22.77 -12.16 4.02
N ARG A 193 -21.87 -12.78 3.24
CA ARG A 193 -21.97 -14.19 2.82
C ARG A 193 -21.85 -15.18 3.98
N LEU A 194 -21.01 -14.89 4.97
CA LEU A 194 -20.76 -15.76 6.11
C LEU A 194 -21.68 -15.50 7.31
N GLY A 195 -22.25 -14.30 7.42
CA GLY A 195 -23.12 -13.92 8.53
C GLY A 195 -22.44 -14.10 9.90
N GLU A 196 -23.09 -14.82 10.81
CA GLU A 196 -22.60 -15.07 12.17
C GLU A 196 -21.29 -15.91 12.21
N ASN A 197 -21.00 -16.64 11.14
CA ASN A 197 -19.77 -17.43 11.02
C ASN A 197 -18.55 -16.60 10.60
N PHE A 198 -18.74 -15.31 10.30
CA PHE A 198 -17.65 -14.43 9.91
C PHE A 198 -16.56 -14.35 10.99
N ARG A 199 -15.31 -14.41 10.54
CA ARG A 199 -14.10 -14.15 11.32
C ARG A 199 -13.14 -13.32 10.47
N LEU A 200 -12.67 -12.20 11.01
CA LEU A 200 -11.77 -11.29 10.27
C LEU A 200 -10.45 -11.97 9.88
N GLY A 201 -9.86 -12.75 10.79
CA GLY A 201 -8.63 -13.49 10.50
C GLY A 201 -8.82 -14.51 9.36
N GLN A 202 -9.96 -15.21 9.33
CA GLN A 202 -10.26 -16.15 8.24
C GLN A 202 -10.36 -15.44 6.88
N PHE A 203 -10.95 -14.24 6.84
CA PHE A 203 -10.96 -13.42 5.63
C PHE A 203 -9.53 -13.08 5.17
N HIS A 204 -8.63 -12.69 6.09
CA HIS A 204 -7.24 -12.40 5.75
C HIS A 204 -6.52 -13.62 5.21
N ASP A 205 -6.65 -14.77 5.87
CA ASP A 205 -6.05 -16.04 5.44
C ASP A 205 -6.58 -16.44 4.06
N ASP A 206 -7.88 -16.35 3.84
CA ASP A 206 -8.52 -16.67 2.57
C ASP A 206 -8.14 -15.71 1.45
N LEU A 207 -7.90 -14.44 1.76
CA LEU A 207 -7.47 -13.43 0.79
C LEU A 207 -6.02 -13.70 0.34
N ILE A 208 -5.06 -13.72 1.26
CA ILE A 208 -3.63 -13.70 0.92
C ILE A 208 -3.05 -15.07 0.58
N LYS A 209 -3.73 -16.18 0.92
CA LYS A 209 -3.33 -17.53 0.46
C LYS A 209 -3.42 -17.71 -1.06
N ASN A 210 -4.00 -16.75 -1.78
CA ASN A 210 -4.08 -16.78 -3.24
C ASN A 210 -2.89 -16.10 -3.93
N GLY A 211 -1.98 -15.46 -3.18
CA GLY A 211 -0.89 -14.66 -3.73
C GLY A 211 -1.36 -13.25 -4.07
N SER A 212 -0.70 -12.64 -5.05
CA SER A 212 -0.96 -11.25 -5.46
C SER A 212 -1.85 -11.18 -6.70
N LEU A 213 -2.99 -11.89 -6.69
CA LEU A 213 -3.94 -11.89 -7.81
C LEU A 213 -4.77 -10.59 -7.83
N PRO A 214 -5.31 -10.18 -9.00
CA PRO A 214 -6.29 -9.10 -9.06
C PRO A 214 -7.48 -9.39 -8.15
N VAL A 215 -7.98 -8.36 -7.44
CA VAL A 215 -9.05 -8.53 -6.45
C VAL A 215 -10.31 -9.14 -7.07
N SER A 216 -10.62 -8.86 -8.34
CA SER A 216 -11.75 -9.46 -9.07
C SER A 216 -11.65 -10.98 -9.21
N VAL A 217 -10.43 -11.52 -9.37
CA VAL A 217 -10.20 -12.96 -9.45
C VAL A 217 -10.34 -13.59 -8.06
N ILE A 218 -9.83 -12.94 -7.02
CA ILE A 218 -9.97 -13.43 -5.64
C ILE A 218 -11.44 -13.40 -5.21
N GLU A 219 -12.17 -12.35 -5.58
CA GLU A 219 -13.62 -12.25 -5.35
C GLU A 219 -14.36 -13.46 -5.93
N TRP A 220 -14.05 -13.83 -7.19
CA TRP A 220 -14.63 -15.03 -7.78
C TRP A 220 -14.27 -16.28 -6.99
N ILE A 221 -13.00 -16.46 -6.61
CA ILE A 221 -12.57 -17.63 -5.81
C ILE A 221 -13.31 -17.72 -4.46
N LEU A 222 -13.51 -16.58 -3.78
CA LEU A 222 -14.08 -16.57 -2.42
C LEU A 222 -15.61 -16.60 -2.41
N LEU A 223 -16.25 -16.01 -3.41
CA LEU A 223 -17.70 -15.83 -3.43
C LEU A 223 -18.42 -16.67 -4.49
N ASP A 224 -17.67 -17.37 -5.35
CA ASP A 224 -18.18 -18.06 -6.55
C ASP A 224 -18.96 -17.11 -7.49
N ASP A 225 -18.51 -15.85 -7.58
CA ASP A 225 -19.12 -14.80 -8.40
C ASP A 225 -18.13 -14.26 -9.46
N PRO A 226 -18.30 -14.61 -10.75
CA PRO A 226 -17.42 -14.16 -11.82
C PRO A 226 -17.78 -12.76 -12.37
N ALA A 227 -18.80 -12.07 -11.85
CA ALA A 227 -19.34 -10.85 -12.45
C ALA A 227 -18.27 -9.75 -12.65
N ALA A 228 -17.41 -9.52 -11.66
CA ALA A 228 -16.34 -8.52 -11.74
C ALA A 228 -15.32 -8.83 -12.86
N VAL A 229 -14.96 -10.11 -13.02
CA VAL A 229 -14.06 -10.55 -14.10
C VAL A 229 -14.73 -10.39 -15.45
N GLN A 230 -15.98 -10.85 -15.60
CA GLN A 230 -16.74 -10.74 -16.84
C GLN A 230 -16.98 -9.29 -17.27
N GLN A 231 -17.13 -8.37 -16.32
CA GLN A 231 -17.25 -6.94 -16.62
C GLN A 231 -15.94 -6.35 -17.14
N ALA A 232 -14.80 -6.76 -16.57
CA ALA A 232 -13.48 -6.24 -16.94
C ALA A 232 -12.97 -6.76 -18.30
N THR A 233 -13.49 -7.91 -18.76
CA THR A 233 -13.06 -8.55 -20.02
C THR A 233 -14.03 -8.35 -21.19
N LYS A 234 -15.05 -7.50 -21.03
CA LYS A 234 -15.97 -7.10 -22.10
C LYS A 234 -15.42 -5.87 -22.83
#